data_AF-A0A3C0I5W2-F1
#
_entry.id   AF-A0A3C0I5W2-F1
#
_cell.length_a   1.000
_cell.length_b   1.000
_cell.length_c   1.000
_cell.angle_alpha   90.00
_cell.angle_beta   90.00
_cell.angle_gamma   90.00
#
_symmetry.space_group_name_H-M   'P 1'
#
loop_
_entity.id
_entity.type
_entity.pdbx_description
1 polymer ?
#
loop_
_entity_poly.entity_id
_entity_poly.type
_entity_poly.pdbx_seq_one_letter_code
_entity_poly.pdbx_strand_id
1 'polypeptide(L)'
;IGDVTGHGLESGALAIMVQSTVRGLLANQENDPVKFISALNQMVYHNVIRMNAEKSMTLALLFYQNGSLILSGQHEDVIVVRAGGLLEKIDTIDLGF
;
A
#
# COMPACT_ATOMS: atom_id res chain seq x y z
N ILE A 1 -0.97 -4.54 -1.90
CA ILE A 1 -0.40 -5.61 -1.04
C ILE A 1 0.43 -4.92 0.03
N GLY A 2 0.57 -5.50 1.22
CA GLY A 2 1.39 -4.89 2.27
C GLY A 2 1.52 -5.80 3.48
N ASP A 3 2.44 -5.42 4.37
CA ASP A 3 2.71 -6.14 5.62
C ASP A 3 2.79 -5.17 6.80
N VAL A 4 2.23 -5.59 7.93
CA VAL A 4 2.22 -4.83 9.18
C VAL A 4 3.28 -5.40 10.10
N THR A 5 4.07 -4.53 10.72
CA THR A 5 5.10 -4.94 11.68
C THR A 5 4.55 -5.83 12.81
N GLY A 6 5.22 -6.96 13.04
CA GLY A 6 4.85 -7.94 14.05
C GLY A 6 3.49 -8.60 13.79
N HIS A 7 3.03 -9.41 14.74
CA HIS A 7 1.82 -10.22 14.58
C HIS A 7 0.81 -9.98 15.72
N GLY A 8 -0.39 -10.51 15.56
CA GLY A 8 -1.44 -10.51 16.58
C GLY A 8 -2.63 -9.63 16.22
N LEU A 9 -3.46 -9.36 17.23
CA LEU A 9 -4.75 -8.68 17.04
C LEU A 9 -4.61 -7.25 16.51
N GLU A 10 -3.64 -6.50 17.02
CA GLU A 10 -3.37 -5.12 16.60
C GLU A 10 -2.95 -5.05 15.13
N SER A 11 -2.02 -5.91 14.70
CA SER A 11 -1.59 -5.99 13.30
C SER A 11 -2.75 -6.37 12.37
N GLY A 12 -3.58 -7.34 12.79
CA GLY A 12 -4.78 -7.74 12.04
C GLY A 12 -5.82 -6.63 11.94
N ALA A 13 -6.07 -5.91 13.03
CA ALA A 13 -6.97 -4.76 13.03
C ALA A 13 -6.47 -3.64 12.11
N LEU A 14 -5.17 -3.34 12.13
CA LEU A 14 -4.58 -2.33 11.24
C LEU A 14 -4.69 -2.74 9.76
N ALA A 15 -4.44 -4.01 9.44
CA ALA A 15 -4.60 -4.53 8.08
C ALA A 15 -6.06 -4.39 7.58
N ILE A 16 -7.05 -4.68 8.43
CA ILE A 16 -8.48 -4.51 8.11
C ILE A 16 -8.83 -3.03 7.90
N MET A 17 -8.33 -2.14 8.76
CA MET A 17 -8.54 -0.70 8.61
C MET A 17 -7.97 -0.18 7.29
N VAL A 18 -6.74 -0.56 6.94
CA VAL A 18 -6.11 -0.19 5.66
C VAL A 18 -6.92 -0.71 4.48
N GLN A 19 -7.32 -1.99 4.50
CA GLN A 19 -8.13 -2.59 3.44
C GLN A 19 -9.48 -1.86 3.28
N SER A 20 -10.11 -1.49 4.39
CA SER A 20 -11.39 -0.77 4.40
C SER A 20 -11.24 0.65 3.83
N THR A 21 -10.18 1.37 4.20
CA THR A 21 -9.89 2.70 3.67
C THR A 21 -9.54 2.65 2.18
N VAL A 22 -8.74 1.68 1.71
CA VAL A 22 -8.48 1.45 0.28
C VAL A 22 -9.81 1.29 -0.48
N ARG A 23 -10.72 0.44 0.03
CA ARG A 23 -12.03 0.23 -0.59
C ARG A 23 -12.88 1.50 -0.61
N GLY A 24 -12.87 2.28 0.47
CA GLY A 24 -13.60 3.56 0.55
C GLY A 24 -13.08 4.61 -0.44
N LEU A 25 -11.76 4.76 -0.55
CA LEU A 25 -11.14 5.69 -1.50
C LEU A 25 -11.45 5.32 -2.95
N LEU A 26 -11.38 4.02 -3.29
CA LEU A 26 -11.76 3.53 -4.62
C LEU A 26 -13.25 3.72 -4.90
N ALA A 27 -14.13 3.50 -3.92
CA ALA A 27 -15.57 3.73 -4.06
C ALA A 27 -15.91 5.21 -4.32
N ASN A 28 -15.09 6.13 -3.79
CA ASN A 28 -15.17 7.57 -4.03
C ASN A 28 -14.43 8.02 -5.30
N GLN A 29 -13.92 7.08 -6.11
CA GLN A 29 -13.17 7.37 -7.35
C GLN A 29 -11.95 8.27 -7.13
N GLU A 30 -11.30 8.19 -5.97
CA GLU A 30 -10.01 8.86 -5.77
C GLU A 30 -8.95 8.12 -6.59
N ASN A 31 -8.48 8.80 -7.64
CA ASN A 31 -7.52 8.26 -8.61
C ASN A 31 -6.17 8.97 -8.53
N ASP A 32 -6.03 10.03 -7.72
CA ASP A 32 -4.76 10.71 -7.49
C ASP A 32 -3.89 9.88 -6.52
N PRO A 33 -2.78 9.28 -6.98
CA PRO A 33 -1.97 8.40 -6.15
C PRO A 33 -1.40 9.11 -4.91
N VAL A 34 -1.11 10.41 -5.01
CA VAL A 34 -0.56 11.20 -3.90
C VAL A 34 -1.61 11.38 -2.81
N LYS A 35 -2.84 11.74 -3.19
CA LYS A 35 -3.96 11.86 -2.22
C LYS A 35 -4.31 10.51 -1.62
N PHE A 36 -4.32 9.47 -2.44
CA PHE A 36 -4.64 8.11 -2.01
C PHE A 36 -3.67 7.62 -0.93
N ILE A 37 -2.37 7.70 -1.20
CA ILE A 37 -1.33 7.29 -0.25
C ILE A 37 -1.33 8.22 0.98
N SER A 38 -1.50 9.53 0.81
CA SER A 38 -1.54 10.48 1.93
C SER A 38 -2.70 10.19 2.88
N ALA A 39 -3.90 9.91 2.35
CA ALA A 39 -5.07 9.57 3.15
C ALA A 39 -4.87 8.25 3.90
N LEU A 40 -4.27 7.24 3.27
CA LEU A 40 -3.92 5.98 3.93
C LEU A 40 -2.91 6.21 5.06
N ASN A 41 -1.85 6.96 4.81
CA ASN A 41 -0.81 7.22 5.80
C ASN A 41 -1.36 7.99 7.01
N GLN A 42 -2.19 9.02 6.77
CA GLN A 42 -2.88 9.75 7.85
C GLN A 42 -3.78 8.82 8.67
N MET A 43 -4.56 7.96 8.01
CA MET A 43 -5.43 7.00 8.69
C MET A 43 -4.61 6.03 9.56
N VAL A 44 -3.53 5.46 9.03
CA VAL A 44 -2.64 4.56 9.76
C VAL A 44 -2.02 5.27 10.97
N TYR A 45 -1.39 6.43 10.75
CA TYR A 45 -0.74 7.22 11.80
C TYR A 45 -1.69 7.52 12.96
N HIS A 46 -2.90 8.03 12.67
CA HIS A 46 -3.88 8.36 13.70
C HIS A 46 -4.40 7.12 14.44
N ASN A 47 -4.59 5.99 13.76
CA ASN A 47 -5.06 4.77 14.41
C ASN A 47 -4.00 4.11 15.30
N VAL A 48 -2.74 4.10 14.85
CA VAL A 48 -1.61 3.57 15.62
C VAL A 48 -1.45 4.36 16.92
N ILE A 49 -1.50 5.70 16.86
CA ILE A 49 -1.50 6.56 18.05
C ILE A 49 -2.71 6.29 18.95
N ARG A 50 -3.92 6.22 18.38
CA ARG A 50 -5.15 5.99 19.15
C ARG A 50 -5.15 4.63 19.87
N MET A 51 -4.56 3.62 19.24
CA MET A 51 -4.43 2.28 19.80
C MET A 51 -3.27 2.16 20.79
N ASN A 52 -2.42 3.19 20.90
CA ASN A 52 -1.16 3.14 21.64
C ASN A 52 -0.30 1.95 21.22
N ALA A 53 -0.27 1.68 19.91
CA ALA A 53 0.49 0.60 19.32
C ALA A 53 1.76 1.17 18.67
N GLU A 54 2.89 0.47 18.78
CA GLU A 54 4.12 0.82 18.05
C GLU A 54 4.19 -0.02 16.77
N LYS A 55 3.37 0.38 15.78
CA LYS A 55 3.20 -0.38 14.53
C LYS A 55 3.40 0.51 13.31
N SER A 56 4.15 0.02 12.35
CA SER A 56 4.22 0.54 10.98
C SER A 56 3.76 -0.51 9.98
N MET A 57 3.44 -0.07 8.76
CA MET A 57 3.01 -0.93 7.66
C MET A 57 3.73 -0.54 6.38
N THR A 58 4.18 -1.55 5.62
CA THR A 58 4.67 -1.40 4.25
C THR A 58 3.51 -1.66 3.28
N LEU A 59 3.44 -0.92 2.17
CA LEU A 59 2.37 -1.03 1.18
C LEU A 59 2.90 -0.83 -0.23
N ALA A 60 2.48 -1.71 -1.15
CA ALA A 60 2.60 -1.54 -2.59
C ALA A 60 1.19 -1.49 -3.21
N LEU A 61 0.88 -0.38 -3.87
CA LEU A 61 -0.35 -0.17 -4.63
C LEU A 61 -0.05 -0.20 -6.12
N LEU A 62 -0.86 -0.96 -6.87
CA LEU A 62 -0.76 -1.07 -8.32
C LEU A 62 -2.05 -0.53 -8.92
N PHE A 63 -1.95 0.54 -9.69
CA PHE A 63 -3.06 1.09 -10.46
C PHE A 63 -2.82 0.76 -11.93
N TYR A 64 -3.78 0.07 -12.55
CA TYR A 64 -3.72 -0.26 -13.96
C TYR A 64 -4.79 0.52 -14.72
N GLN A 65 -4.38 1.25 -15.76
CA GLN A 65 -5.28 1.97 -16.64
C GLN A 65 -4.74 1.97 -18.07
N ASN A 66 -5.53 1.44 -19.01
CA ASN A 66 -5.27 1.51 -20.45
C ASN A 66 -3.85 1.09 -20.87
N GLY A 67 -3.33 -0.01 -20.30
CA GLY A 67 -1.99 -0.52 -20.60
C GLY A 67 -0.86 0.14 -19.82
N SER A 68 -1.16 1.15 -19.00
CA SER A 68 -0.21 1.76 -18.06
C SER A 68 -0.40 1.17 -16.67
N LEU A 69 0.71 0.84 -16.01
CA LEU A 69 0.76 0.40 -14.62
C LEU A 69 1.50 1.45 -13.80
N ILE A 70 0.84 2.00 -12.79
CA ILE A 70 1.44 2.90 -11.80
C ILE A 70 1.65 2.11 -10.53
N LEU A 71 2.90 2.05 -10.07
CA LEU A 71 3.29 1.46 -8.80
C LEU A 71 3.54 2.58 -7.79
N SER A 72 3.06 2.43 -6.56
CA SER A 72 3.27 3.41 -5.49
C SER A 72 3.44 2.75 -4.13
N GLY A 73 4.28 3.34 -3.27
CA GLY A 73 4.59 2.85 -1.94
C GLY A 73 5.76 1.86 -1.93
N GLN A 74 6.18 1.50 -0.71
CA GLN A 74 7.30 0.62 -0.44
C GLN A 74 6.79 -0.68 0.19
N HIS A 75 6.95 -1.80 -0.52
CA HIS A 75 6.74 -3.16 -0.01
C HIS A 75 7.31 -4.19 -0.98
N GLU A 76 8.44 -4.79 -0.60
CA GLU A 76 9.15 -5.84 -1.37
C GLU A 76 9.50 -5.42 -2.81
N ASP A 77 10.23 -6.26 -3.54
CA ASP A 77 10.48 -6.05 -4.97
C ASP A 77 9.27 -6.50 -5.81
N VAL A 78 8.93 -5.73 -6.85
CA VAL A 78 7.93 -6.14 -7.85
C VAL A 78 8.61 -6.82 -9.03
N ILE A 79 8.20 -8.05 -9.36
CA ILE A 79 8.71 -8.80 -10.51
C ILE A 79 7.69 -8.72 -11.65
N VAL A 80 8.12 -8.21 -12.80
CA VAL A 80 7.34 -8.17 -14.03
C VAL A 80 7.85 -9.21 -15.01
N VAL A 81 6.97 -10.13 -15.41
CA VAL A 81 7.24 -11.10 -16.48
C VAL A 81 6.76 -10.51 -17.80
N ARG A 82 7.70 -10.10 -18.66
CA ARG A 82 7.41 -9.52 -19.98
C ARG A 82 7.16 -10.60 -21.02
N ALA A 83 6.62 -10.19 -22.17
CA ALA A 83 6.46 -11.07 -23.33
C ALA A 83 7.82 -11.70 -23.71
N GLY A 84 7.83 -13.00 -23.97
CA GLY A 84 9.07 -13.76 -24.21
C GLY A 84 9.77 -14.29 -22.95
N GLY A 85 9.19 -14.09 -21.76
CA GLY A 85 9.71 -14.66 -20.51
C GLY A 85 10.83 -13.85 -19.85
N LEU A 86 11.09 -12.64 -20.34
CA LEU A 86 12.05 -11.72 -19.71
C LEU A 86 11.52 -11.28 -18.34
N LEU A 87 12.36 -11.36 -17.33
CA LEU A 87 12.07 -10.90 -15.97
C LEU A 87 12.66 -9.50 -15.76
N GLU A 88 11.82 -8.60 -15.27
CA GLU A 88 12.22 -7.27 -14.82
C GLU A 88 11.90 -7.15 -13.33
N LYS A 89 12.85 -6.64 -12.55
CA LYS A 89 12.69 -6.40 -11.11
C LYS A 89 12.62 -4.90 -10.87
N ILE A 90 11.56 -4.45 -10.24
CA ILE A 90 11.34 -3.07 -9.84
C ILE A 90 11.52 -3.01 -8.33
N ASP A 91 12.60 -2.35 -7.89
CA ASP A 91 12.85 -2.07 -6.48
C ASP A 91 11.86 -1.00 -6.01
N THR A 92 11.21 -1.24 -4.87
CA THR A 92 10.23 -0.31 -4.30
C THR A 92 10.78 0.50 -3.13
N ILE A 93 12.06 0.33 -2.77
CA ILE A 93 12.66 1.01 -1.61
C ILE A 93 12.57 2.53 -1.72
N ASP A 94 12.78 3.06 -2.94
CA ASP A 94 12.74 4.49 -3.24
C ASP A 94 11.32 4.98 -3.62
N LEU A 95 10.31 4.12 -3.58
CA LEU A 95 8.90 4.46 -3.85
C LEU A 95 8.11 4.75 -2.57
N GLY A 96 8.73 4.55 -1.40
CA GLY A 96 8.22 4.98 -0.09
C GLY A 96 8.36 6.49 0.12
N PHE A 97 7.48 7.07 0.94
CA PHE A 97 7.58 8.46 1.40
C PHE A 97 8.32 8.55 2.73
#